data_AF-A0A7S4N014-F1
#
_entry.id   AF-A0A7S4N014-F1
#
_cell.length_a   1.000
_cell.length_b   1.000
_cell.length_c   1.000
_cell.angle_alpha   90.00
_cell.angle_beta   90.00
_cell.angle_gamma   90.00
#
_symmetry.space_group_name_H-M   'P 1'
#
loop_
_entity.id
_entity.type
_entity.pdbx_description
1 polymer ?
#
loop_
_entity_poly.entity_id
_entity_poly.type
_entity_poly.pdbx_seq_one_letter_code
_entity_poly.pdbx_strand_id
1 'polypeptide(L)'
;GMTFSPYKKPFEERISKWEHALKLCSDILEQLLACQRNWMYLEPIFASDDIQKQLPTESKRFQTVDRNWRKFTAEANKNSEPLQLCNTERILHTFVDCN
;
A
#
# COMPACT_ATOMS: atom_id res chain seq x y z
N GLY A 1 2.34 -27.40 -4.89
CA GLY A 1 1.83 -26.53 -3.80
C GLY A 1 1.14 -27.36 -2.75
N MET A 2 1.02 -26.87 -1.51
CA MET A 2 0.30 -27.55 -0.40
C MET A 2 -1.16 -27.92 -0.76
N THR A 3 -1.70 -27.28 -1.79
CA THR A 3 -2.98 -27.56 -2.45
C THR A 3 -3.14 -28.97 -3.01
N PHE A 4 -2.06 -29.72 -3.26
CA PHE A 4 -2.09 -31.09 -3.80
C PHE A 4 -1.83 -32.18 -2.75
N SER A 5 -1.72 -31.82 -1.46
CA SER A 5 -1.47 -32.79 -0.40
C SER A 5 -2.73 -33.64 -0.12
N PRO A 6 -2.62 -34.98 -0.05
CA PRO A 6 -3.74 -35.84 0.37
C PRO A 6 -4.19 -35.57 1.81
N TYR A 7 -3.37 -34.87 2.60
CA TYR A 7 -3.66 -34.48 3.98
C TYR A 7 -4.22 -33.05 4.10
N LYS A 8 -4.57 -32.37 2.99
CA LYS A 8 -5.03 -30.98 3.04
C LYS A 8 -6.41 -30.81 3.69
N LYS A 9 -7.29 -31.82 3.60
CA LYS A 9 -8.72 -31.73 4.00
C LYS A 9 -8.95 -31.10 5.38
N PRO A 10 -8.26 -31.52 6.45
CA PRO A 10 -8.44 -30.92 7.79
C PRO A 10 -7.94 -29.48 7.91
N PHE A 11 -7.12 -29.02 6.96
CA PHE A 11 -6.46 -27.72 6.98
C PHE A 11 -6.90 -26.82 5.81
N GLU A 12 -7.85 -27.26 4.99
CA GLU A 12 -8.20 -26.63 3.72
C GLU A 12 -8.68 -25.18 3.91
N GLU A 13 -9.55 -24.94 4.88
CA GLU A 13 -10.00 -23.58 5.23
C GLU A 13 -8.85 -22.68 5.68
N ARG A 14 -7.95 -23.22 6.51
CA ARG A 14 -6.78 -22.47 6.98
C ARG A 14 -5.84 -22.16 5.82
N ILE A 15 -5.57 -23.13 4.95
CA ILE A 15 -4.72 -22.94 3.76
C ILE A 15 -5.33 -21.87 2.85
N SER A 16 -6.63 -21.95 2.55
CA SER A 16 -7.33 -20.98 1.70
C SER A 16 -7.31 -19.57 2.30
N LYS A 17 -7.54 -19.43 3.60
CA LYS A 17 -7.46 -18.15 4.31
C LYS A 17 -6.07 -17.52 4.19
N TRP A 18 -5.02 -18.34 4.36
CA TRP A 18 -3.64 -17.87 4.23
C TRP A 18 -3.28 -17.51 2.79
N GLU A 19 -3.70 -18.31 1.80
CA GLU A 19 -3.50 -17.98 0.39
C GLU A 19 -4.16 -16.65 0.03
N HIS A 20 -5.40 -16.43 0.47
CA HIS A 20 -6.10 -15.16 0.23
C HIS A 20 -5.38 -13.98 0.90
N ALA A 21 -5.03 -14.13 2.18
CA ALA A 21 -4.33 -13.07 2.92
C ALA A 21 -2.99 -12.73 2.26
N LEU A 22 -2.19 -13.73 1.89
CA LEU A 22 -0.89 -13.52 1.25
C LEU A 22 -1.02 -12.88 -0.14
N LYS A 23 -2.03 -13.27 -0.91
CA LYS A 23 -2.30 -12.66 -2.21
C LYS A 23 -2.65 -11.18 -2.06
N LEU A 24 -3.57 -10.86 -1.14
CA LEU A 24 -3.93 -9.48 -0.84
C LEU A 24 -2.72 -8.66 -0.35
N CYS A 25 -1.85 -9.24 0.47
CA CYS A 25 -0.61 -8.59 0.89
C CYS A 25 0.29 -8.27 -0.31
N SER A 26 0.45 -9.22 -1.24
CA SER A 26 1.25 -9.03 -2.45
C SER A 26 0.72 -7.86 -3.28
N ASP A 27 -0.60 -7.85 -3.53
CA ASP A 27 -1.25 -6.80 -4.33
C ASP A 27 -1.08 -5.42 -3.68
N ILE A 28 -1.25 -5.32 -2.36
CA ILE A 28 -1.04 -4.07 -1.60
C ILE A 28 0.43 -3.61 -1.69
N LEU A 29 1.39 -4.52 -1.53
CA LEU A 29 2.81 -4.20 -1.60
C LEU A 29 3.20 -3.68 -2.99
N GLU A 30 2.67 -4.27 -4.06
CA GLU A 30 2.91 -3.81 -5.42
C GLU A 30 2.40 -2.39 -5.65
N GLN A 31 1.17 -2.10 -5.23
CA GLN A 31 0.59 -0.75 -5.34
C GLN A 31 1.34 0.27 -4.49
N LEU A 32 1.74 -0.13 -3.29
CA LEU A 32 2.53 0.69 -2.39
C LEU A 32 3.88 1.05 -2.99
N LEU A 33 4.60 0.08 -3.55
CA LEU A 33 5.89 0.32 -4.20
C LEU A 33 5.75 1.19 -5.44
N ALA A 34 4.66 1.07 -6.19
CA ALA A 34 4.35 1.97 -7.31
C ALA A 34 4.14 3.41 -6.82
N CYS A 35 3.28 3.60 -5.81
CA CYS A 35 3.04 4.90 -5.21
C CYS A 35 4.33 5.51 -4.64
N GLN A 36 5.17 4.71 -3.97
CA GLN A 36 6.45 5.17 -3.44
C GLN A 36 7.36 5.74 -4.51
N ARG A 37 7.49 5.04 -5.65
CA ARG A 37 8.35 5.49 -6.76
C ARG A 37 7.88 6.83 -7.31
N ASN A 38 6.58 6.96 -7.54
CA ASN A 38 5.98 8.21 -8.01
C ASN A 38 6.14 9.33 -6.98
N TRP A 39 5.88 9.05 -5.70
CA TRP A 39 6.02 10.00 -4.61
C TRP A 39 7.46 10.49 -4.45
N MET A 40 8.47 9.61 -4.48
CA MET A 40 9.89 10.00 -4.38
C MET A 40 10.34 10.91 -5.53
N TYR A 41 9.76 10.74 -6.72
CA TYR A 41 10.03 11.62 -7.86
C TYR A 41 9.37 12.99 -7.70
N LEU A 42 8.13 13.02 -7.22
CA LEU A 42 7.32 14.23 -7.12
C LEU A 42 7.59 15.07 -5.87
N GLU A 43 8.02 14.46 -4.77
CA GLU A 43 8.28 15.14 -3.49
C GLU A 43 9.24 16.33 -3.61
N PRO A 44 10.45 16.19 -4.19
CA PRO A 44 11.36 17.33 -4.32
C PRO A 44 10.83 18.43 -5.25
N ILE A 45 9.98 18.09 -6.22
CA ILE A 45 9.38 19.06 -7.15
C ILE A 45 8.33 19.90 -6.40
N PHE A 46 7.41 19.25 -5.69
CA PHE A 46 6.34 19.92 -4.96
C PHE A 46 6.77 20.50 -3.60
N ALA A 47 7.99 20.21 -3.15
CA ALA A 47 8.62 20.89 -2.02
C ALA A 47 9.04 22.33 -2.35
N SER A 48 9.15 22.69 -3.63
CA SER A 48 9.52 24.05 -4.06
C SER A 48 8.37 25.05 -3.89
N ASP A 49 8.61 26.12 -3.14
CA ASP A 49 7.66 27.24 -2.94
C ASP A 49 7.22 27.88 -4.26
N ASP A 50 8.11 27.94 -5.25
CA ASP A 50 7.81 28.50 -6.57
C ASP A 50 6.85 27.60 -7.35
N ILE A 51 7.11 26.28 -7.37
CA ILE A 51 6.21 25.29 -7.96
C ILE A 51 4.84 25.31 -7.26
N GLN A 52 4.80 25.47 -5.94
CA GLN A 52 3.54 25.56 -5.20
C GLN A 52 2.70 26.77 -5.61
N LYS A 53 3.33 27.90 -5.94
CA LYS A 53 2.64 29.10 -6.44
C LYS A 53 2.20 28.94 -7.88
N GLN A 54 3.00 28.29 -8.72
CA GLN A 54 2.69 28.07 -10.13
C GLN A 54 1.62 27.00 -10.35
N LEU A 55 1.64 25.93 -9.54
CA LEU A 55 0.76 24.76 -9.64
C LEU A 55 0.01 24.50 -8.32
N PRO A 56 -0.86 25.43 -7.87
CA PRO A 56 -1.49 25.34 -6.55
C PRO A 56 -2.48 24.18 -6.42
N THR A 57 -3.14 23.78 -7.51
CA THR A 57 -4.11 22.67 -7.51
C THR A 57 -3.39 21.33 -7.37
N GLU A 58 -2.35 21.13 -8.18
CA GLU A 58 -1.51 19.93 -8.18
C GLU A 58 -0.77 19.79 -6.86
N SER A 59 -0.29 20.91 -6.30
CA SER A 59 0.35 20.93 -4.97
C SER A 59 -0.60 20.48 -3.86
N LYS A 60 -1.86 20.92 -3.86
CA LYS A 60 -2.87 20.45 -2.89
C LYS A 60 -3.18 18.95 -3.05
N ARG A 61 -3.21 18.45 -4.29
CA ARG A 61 -3.39 17.02 -4.56
C ARG A 61 -2.20 16.23 -4.04
N PHE A 62 -0.98 16.67 -4.35
CA PHE A 62 0.25 16.03 -3.88
C PHE A 62 0.33 16.02 -2.34
N GLN A 63 -0.04 17.10 -1.66
CA GLN A 63 -0.10 17.14 -0.19
C GLN A 63 -1.04 16.09 0.41
N THR A 64 -2.14 15.74 -0.29
CA THR A 64 -3.04 14.68 0.16
C THR A 64 -2.39 13.30 0.02
N VAL A 65 -1.71 13.04 -1.10
CA VAL A 65 -0.93 11.81 -1.32
C VAL A 65 0.21 11.70 -0.31
N ASP A 66 0.99 12.77 -0.10
CA ASP A 66 2.08 12.84 0.86
C ASP A 66 1.62 12.51 2.29
N ARG A 67 0.53 13.12 2.74
CA ARG A 67 -0.04 12.85 4.07
C ARG A 67 -0.45 11.38 4.23
N ASN A 68 -1.12 10.82 3.22
CA ASN A 68 -1.55 9.43 3.25
C ASN A 68 -0.35 8.46 3.24
N TRP A 69 0.64 8.74 2.38
CA TRP A 69 1.89 7.99 2.30
C TRP A 69 2.66 7.98 3.62
N ARG A 70 2.88 9.15 4.22
CA ARG A 70 3.59 9.29 5.51
C ARG A 70 2.83 8.64 6.65
N LYS A 71 1.50 8.77 6.69
CA LYS A 71 0.67 8.09 7.70
C LYS A 71 0.80 6.58 7.60
N PHE A 72 0.66 6.03 6.38
CA PHE A 72 0.78 4.59 6.17
C PHE A 72 2.17 4.06 6.55
N THR A 73 3.24 4.70 6.07
CA THR A 73 4.61 4.25 6.36
C THR A 73 4.94 4.35 7.85
N ALA A 74 4.39 5.34 8.57
CA ALA A 74 4.50 5.42 10.02
C ALA A 74 3.72 4.29 10.74
N GLU A 75 2.53 3.93 10.28
CA GLU A 75 1.76 2.79 10.81
C GLU A 75 2.46 1.45 10.51
N ALA A 76 3.00 1.29 9.30
CA ALA A 76 3.78 0.12 8.90
C ALA A 76 5.04 -0.06 9.75
N ASN A 77 5.77 1.03 10.04
CA ASN A 77 6.96 0.97 10.90
C ASN A 77 6.63 0.64 12.36
N LYS A 78 5.42 0.94 12.83
CA LYS A 78 4.97 0.62 14.21
C LYS A 78 4.48 -0.82 14.34
N ASN A 79 3.89 -1.39 13.29
CA ASN A 79 3.32 -2.72 13.30
C ASN A 79 4.26 -3.72 12.63
N SER A 80 4.95 -4.55 13.42
CA SER A 80 5.83 -5.61 12.92
C SER A 80 5.09 -6.83 12.34
N GLU A 81 3.76 -6.79 12.21
CA GLU A 81 2.95 -7.85 11.61
C GLU A 81 2.37 -7.38 10.26
N PRO A 82 3.05 -7.66 9.13
CA PRO A 82 2.65 -7.22 7.79
C PRO A 82 1.23 -7.66 7.41
N LEU A 83 0.82 -8.82 7.90
CA LEU A 83 -0.48 -9.43 7.62
C LEU A 83 -1.64 -8.64 8.24
N GLN A 84 -1.45 -8.05 9.43
CA GLN A 84 -2.49 -7.21 10.03
C GLN A 84 -2.65 -5.90 9.27
N LEU A 85 -1.53 -5.35 8.78
CA LEU A 85 -1.51 -4.14 7.98
C LEU A 85 -2.21 -4.36 6.62
N CYS A 86 -1.93 -5.50 5.98
CA CYS A 86 -2.46 -5.84 4.67
C CYS A 86 -3.88 -6.44 4.69
N ASN A 87 -4.45 -6.73 5.85
CA ASN A 87 -5.81 -7.28 5.96
C ASN A 87 -6.92 -6.23 5.81
N THR A 88 -6.61 -5.06 5.27
CA THR A 88 -7.57 -3.96 5.08
C THR A 88 -7.64 -3.58 3.61
N GLU A 89 -8.68 -4.03 2.90
CA GLU A 89 -8.94 -3.67 1.48
C GLU A 89 -8.96 -2.15 1.24
N ARG A 90 -9.29 -1.36 2.27
CA ARG A 90 -9.24 0.11 2.25
C ARG A 90 -7.85 0.66 1.87
N ILE A 91 -6.78 -0.03 2.26
CA ILE A 91 -5.41 0.38 1.97
C ILE A 91 -5.11 0.20 0.48
N LEU A 92 -5.57 -0.91 -0.11
CA LEU A 92 -5.45 -1.15 -1.54
C LEU A 92 -6.13 -0.03 -2.32
N HIS A 93 -7.39 0.31 -1.99
CA HIS A 93 -8.11 1.40 -2.65
C HIS A 93 -7.39 2.75 -2.52
N THR A 94 -6.84 3.04 -1.34
CA THR A 94 -6.11 4.30 -1.10
C THR A 94 -4.89 4.43 -2.01
N PHE A 95 -4.11 3.35 -2.20
CA PHE A 95 -2.92 3.40 -3.04
C PHE A 95 -3.22 3.31 -4.54
N VAL A 96 -4.32 2.64 -4.91
CA VAL A 96 -4.84 2.70 -6.29
C VAL A 96 -5.22 4.14 -6.66
N ASP A 97 -5.89 4.87 -5.77
CA ASP A 97 -6.25 6.28 -6.01
C ASP A 97 -5.03 7.24 -6.00
N CYS A 98 -3.90 6.80 -5.46
CA CYS A 98 -2.65 7.59 -5.42
C CYS A 98 -1.75 7.38 -6.64
N ASN A 99 -2.02 6.36 -7.46
CA ASN A 99 -1.34 6.09 -8.73
C ASN A 99 -2.03 6.80 -9.89
#